data_AF-A0A8B9F2U1-F1
#
_entry.id   AF-A0A8B9F2U1-F1
#
_cell.length_a   1.000
_cell.length_b   1.000
_cell.length_c   1.000
_cell.angle_alpha   90.00
_cell.angle_beta   90.00
_cell.angle_gamma   90.00
#
_symmetry.space_group_name_H-M   'P 1'
#
loop_
_entity.id
_entity.type
_entity.pdbx_description
1 polymer ?
#
loop_
_entity_poly.entity_id
_entity_poly.type
_entity_poly.pdbx_seq_one_letter_code
_entity_poly.pdbx_strand_id
1 'polypeptide(L)'
;MHPRRPEGFDGLGYRGGGREESGPGPRPFGSVSELGHWVTSPPDIPGSRNLHWGEKTPPYGAGTPLGGAGLNEEPNLGPGGPGADQLNRFAGFGIGLASLFTENVLAHPCIVLRRQCQVNYHARNYHLTPFTIVNIMYSINKTQGPRALWKGMGSTFIVQGITLGTEGIISEFTPLPRELSHKWNLKQIGGHLLLKGLTHVVAMPFYSASLIETVQSEIIRDNPGILDCVKEGIGRVVGMGVPHSKRLLPLMILTFPTVLHGVLHYVISSIIQKLVLYVLKRGNSHNLPPEGSTSIQGMLDAYFPELIASFAASLCADVMLYPLETVLHRLHIQGTRTIIDNTDLGYEVLPINTQYEGMRDCINTIRREEGMLGFYKGFGAVVVQYTLHVAVLQLTKIIYSTLLQNVS
;
A
#
# COMPACT_ATOMS: atom_id res chain seq x y z
N MET A 1 -30.29 -38.25 33.79
CA MET A 1 -29.11 -39.03 34.22
C MET A 1 -27.86 -38.22 33.86
N HIS A 2 -27.16 -37.69 34.86
CA HIS A 2 -25.84 -37.06 34.71
C HIS A 2 -24.74 -38.08 35.06
N PRO A 3 -23.56 -37.97 34.42
CA PRO A 3 -22.29 -38.05 35.18
C PRO A 3 -21.30 -36.96 34.69
N ARG A 4 -20.89 -36.03 35.56
CA ARG A 4 -19.72 -36.02 36.48
C ARG A 4 -18.35 -35.79 35.79
N ARG A 5 -17.80 -34.61 36.12
CA ARG A 5 -16.42 -34.12 35.89
C ARG A 5 -15.46 -34.81 36.89
N PRO A 6 -14.16 -35.01 36.57
CA PRO A 6 -13.15 -35.26 37.59
C PRO A 6 -12.48 -33.96 38.05
N GLU A 7 -12.39 -33.79 39.35
CA GLU A 7 -11.51 -32.85 40.05
C GLU A 7 -10.20 -33.53 40.44
N GLY A 8 -9.11 -32.74 40.47
CA GLY A 8 -8.04 -32.84 41.47
C GLY A 8 -6.88 -33.82 41.21
N PHE A 9 -5.68 -33.26 41.00
CA PHE A 9 -4.49 -33.76 41.68
C PHE A 9 -3.62 -32.57 42.12
N ASP A 10 -3.47 -32.46 43.43
CA ASP A 10 -2.72 -31.46 44.18
C ASP A 10 -1.21 -31.74 44.20
N GLY A 11 -0.44 -30.66 44.38
CA GLY A 11 0.66 -30.69 45.33
C GLY A 11 2.05 -30.61 44.72
N LEU A 12 2.69 -29.46 44.89
CA LEU A 12 3.94 -29.33 45.65
C LEU A 12 4.10 -27.86 46.07
N GLY A 13 3.88 -27.61 47.36
CA GLY A 13 4.20 -26.35 48.03
C GLY A 13 5.01 -26.62 49.29
N TYR A 14 6.06 -25.81 49.49
CA TYR A 14 6.72 -25.49 50.77
C TYR A 14 7.56 -24.22 50.51
N ARG A 15 7.21 -23.00 50.97
CA ARG A 15 7.16 -22.41 52.35
C ARG A 15 8.57 -22.26 52.95
N GLY A 16 9.08 -21.16 53.50
CA GLY A 16 8.71 -19.77 53.86
C GLY A 16 10.01 -19.08 54.38
N GLY A 17 10.16 -17.84 54.86
CA GLY A 17 9.31 -16.68 55.17
C GLY A 17 10.14 -15.56 55.86
N GLY A 18 9.50 -14.41 56.16
CA GLY A 18 9.97 -13.29 57.03
C GLY A 18 10.67 -12.12 56.29
N ARG A 19 10.41 -10.82 56.52
CA ARG A 19 9.85 -10.06 57.65
C ARG A 19 9.50 -8.61 57.20
N GLU A 20 8.56 -7.95 57.88
CA GLU A 20 7.99 -6.60 57.63
C GLU A 20 8.70 -5.43 58.35
N GLU A 21 8.21 -4.20 58.07
CA GLU A 21 8.41 -2.84 58.63
C GLU A 21 9.38 -1.92 57.83
N SER A 22 9.09 -0.67 57.45
CA SER A 22 8.23 0.41 58.00
C SER A 22 7.99 1.54 56.95
N GLY A 23 6.88 2.29 57.04
CA GLY A 23 6.42 3.36 56.10
C GLY A 23 7.25 4.68 56.10
N PRO A 24 6.81 5.83 55.50
CA PRO A 24 5.41 6.32 55.39
C PRO A 24 5.01 7.05 54.08
N GLY A 25 3.68 7.22 53.87
CA GLY A 25 3.05 8.48 53.42
C GLY A 25 3.18 8.96 51.94
N PRO A 26 2.05 9.23 51.23
CA PRO A 26 2.05 9.63 49.82
C PRO A 26 2.07 11.16 49.64
N ARG A 27 2.92 11.70 48.76
CA ARG A 27 2.82 13.09 48.23
C ARG A 27 3.50 13.25 46.84
N PRO A 28 3.08 14.28 46.07
CA PRO A 28 2.87 14.27 44.61
C PRO A 28 4.10 14.78 43.84
N PHE A 29 3.91 15.23 42.58
CA PHE A 29 4.90 15.66 41.56
C PHE A 29 5.21 14.57 40.53
N GLY A 30 5.16 14.80 39.22
CA GLY A 30 4.85 15.99 38.46
C GLY A 30 4.80 15.64 36.95
N SER A 31 4.07 16.47 36.19
CA SER A 31 4.33 16.82 34.78
C SER A 31 5.35 15.94 34.04
N VAL A 32 4.87 14.92 33.34
CA VAL A 32 5.63 14.28 32.25
C VAL A 32 5.15 14.88 30.94
N SER A 33 5.76 16.02 30.60
CA SER A 33 6.00 16.39 29.20
C SER A 33 7.18 15.56 28.71
N GLU A 34 7.24 15.34 27.39
CA GLU A 34 8.28 14.61 26.63
C GLU A 34 8.04 13.11 26.41
N LEU A 35 7.06 12.80 25.57
CA LEU A 35 7.11 11.60 24.72
C LEU A 35 7.39 12.05 23.28
N GLY A 36 8.67 12.26 22.99
CA GLY A 36 9.15 12.62 21.66
C GLY A 36 9.26 11.40 20.73
N HIS A 37 8.62 11.53 19.58
CA HIS A 37 9.22 11.27 18.27
C HIS A 37 9.60 9.82 17.91
N TRP A 38 8.58 9.02 17.56
CA TRP A 38 8.72 7.89 16.63
C TRP A 38 7.58 7.95 15.61
N VAL A 39 7.80 8.56 14.45
CA VAL A 39 6.94 8.38 13.27
C VAL A 39 7.84 8.15 12.06
N THR A 40 7.95 6.87 11.72
CA THR A 40 8.56 6.37 10.49
C THR A 40 7.75 6.82 9.27
N SER A 41 8.35 7.58 8.36
CA SER A 41 7.79 7.84 7.02
C SER A 41 7.56 6.49 6.29
N PRO A 42 6.39 6.17 5.73
CA PRO A 42 6.15 4.90 5.05
C PRO A 42 6.75 4.91 3.62
N PRO A 43 7.19 3.77 3.08
CA PRO A 43 7.47 3.65 1.66
C PRO A 43 6.24 3.80 0.76
N ASP A 44 6.36 4.68 -0.24
CA ASP A 44 5.69 4.79 -1.55
C ASP A 44 4.44 3.91 -1.82
N ILE A 45 3.40 4.08 -1.01
CA ILE A 45 2.01 3.89 -1.43
C ILE A 45 1.61 5.16 -2.20
N PRO A 46 1.09 5.08 -3.44
CA PRO A 46 0.46 6.20 -4.12
C PRO A 46 -0.54 6.95 -3.21
N GLY A 47 -0.15 8.12 -2.69
CA GLY A 47 -0.99 8.93 -1.79
C GLY A 47 -0.59 8.94 -0.30
N SER A 48 0.34 8.09 0.15
CA SER A 48 0.89 8.13 1.52
C SER A 48 1.70 9.39 1.85
N ARG A 49 2.18 10.11 0.82
CA ARG A 49 2.91 11.38 0.98
C ARG A 49 2.07 12.51 1.58
N ASN A 50 0.74 12.40 1.55
CA ASN A 50 -0.15 13.48 2.02
C ASN A 50 -0.34 13.54 3.55
N LEU A 51 0.34 12.67 4.31
CA LEU A 51 0.26 12.61 5.78
C LEU A 51 1.40 13.37 6.50
N HIS A 52 2.39 13.92 5.78
CA HIS A 52 3.51 14.64 6.39
C HIS A 52 3.58 16.09 5.91
N TRP A 53 3.17 17.01 6.79
CA TRP A 53 3.36 18.44 6.60
C TRP A 53 4.43 18.98 7.54
N GLY A 54 5.50 19.52 6.94
CA GLY A 54 6.24 20.65 7.49
C GLY A 54 7.28 20.39 8.58
N GLU A 55 8.49 20.00 8.18
CA GLU A 55 9.70 20.52 8.84
C GLU A 55 10.51 21.34 7.83
N LYS A 56 10.17 22.64 7.76
CA LYS A 56 11.13 23.67 7.37
C LYS A 56 11.53 24.37 8.66
N THR A 57 12.69 24.05 9.20
CA THR A 57 13.34 24.88 10.22
C THR A 57 13.80 26.19 9.54
N PRO A 58 13.34 27.38 9.98
CA PRO A 58 14.05 28.61 9.68
C PRO A 58 15.35 28.64 10.50
N PRO A 59 16.49 29.09 9.94
CA PRO A 59 17.72 29.22 10.70
C PRO A 59 17.61 30.52 11.51
N TYR A 60 17.45 30.43 12.83
CA TYR A 60 17.80 31.54 13.71
C TYR A 60 18.63 31.03 14.89
N GLY A 61 19.84 31.58 14.97
CA GLY A 61 20.87 31.19 15.91
C GLY A 61 20.50 31.50 17.36
N ALA A 62 21.02 30.67 18.25
CA ALA A 62 21.03 30.88 19.68
C ALA A 62 21.79 32.15 20.04
N GLY A 63 21.13 33.03 20.79
CA GLY A 63 21.73 34.20 21.42
C GLY A 63 20.78 34.74 22.49
N THR A 64 20.96 34.28 23.72
CA THR A 64 20.40 34.94 24.92
C THR A 64 21.06 36.31 25.08
N PRO A 65 20.35 37.34 25.57
CA PRO A 65 20.62 37.71 26.97
C PRO A 65 19.40 38.19 27.77
N LEU A 66 19.66 38.36 29.06
CA LEU A 66 18.76 38.67 30.17
C LEU A 66 18.00 40.01 30.07
N GLY A 67 16.77 40.00 30.61
CA GLY A 67 16.27 40.94 31.63
C GLY A 67 16.12 42.43 31.30
N GLY A 68 14.88 42.91 31.25
CA GLY A 68 14.56 44.35 31.30
C GLY A 68 13.06 44.62 31.19
N ALA A 69 12.54 45.45 32.08
CA ALA A 69 11.12 45.66 32.33
C ALA A 69 10.41 46.59 31.34
N GLY A 70 9.10 46.37 31.17
CA GLY A 70 8.11 47.41 30.87
C GLY A 70 7.88 47.77 29.40
N LEU A 71 6.63 47.58 28.97
CA LEU A 71 5.77 48.46 28.16
C LEU A 71 4.96 47.68 27.11
N ASN A 72 3.66 47.98 27.12
CA ASN A 72 2.57 47.58 26.23
C ASN A 72 2.98 47.14 24.82
N GLU A 73 2.62 45.92 24.45
CA GLU A 73 2.21 45.56 23.08
C GLU A 73 1.09 44.52 23.19
N GLU A 74 -0.11 44.92 22.77
CA GLU A 74 -1.22 44.00 22.51
C GLU A 74 -0.77 42.94 21.49
N PRO A 75 -1.09 41.65 21.67
CA PRO A 75 -0.88 40.68 20.62
C PRO A 75 -1.89 40.97 19.51
N ASN A 76 -1.37 41.49 18.39
CA ASN A 76 -2.11 41.62 17.14
C ASN A 76 -2.64 40.24 16.74
N LEU A 77 -3.92 39.98 17.02
CA LEU A 77 -4.67 38.80 16.60
C LEU A 77 -4.74 38.81 15.07
N GLY A 78 -3.83 38.08 14.43
CA GLY A 78 -4.00 37.71 13.02
C GLY A 78 -5.36 37.01 12.83
N PRO A 79 -6.00 37.15 11.65
CA PRO A 79 -7.39 36.73 11.44
C PRO A 79 -7.61 35.21 11.38
N GLY A 80 -6.69 34.39 11.90
CA GLY A 80 -6.81 32.93 11.96
C GLY A 80 -7.18 32.48 13.37
N GLY A 81 -8.47 32.31 13.65
CA GLY A 81 -8.91 31.70 14.91
C GLY A 81 -8.44 30.23 15.02
N PRO A 82 -8.24 29.69 16.24
CA PRO A 82 -7.73 28.32 16.47
C PRO A 82 -8.59 27.19 15.86
N GLY A 83 -9.84 27.49 15.47
CA GLY A 83 -10.73 26.54 14.78
C GLY A 83 -10.36 26.30 13.31
N ALA A 84 -9.81 27.29 12.60
CA ALA A 84 -9.47 27.15 11.17
C ALA A 84 -8.28 26.19 10.97
N ASP A 85 -7.26 26.28 11.83
CA ASP A 85 -6.09 25.41 11.77
C ASP A 85 -6.39 23.95 12.14
N GLN A 86 -7.34 23.73 13.05
CA GLN A 86 -7.82 22.38 13.36
C GLN A 86 -8.60 21.79 12.17
N LEU A 87 -9.54 22.55 11.60
CA LEU A 87 -10.34 22.11 10.45
C LEU A 87 -9.46 21.78 9.24
N ASN A 88 -8.39 22.55 9.02
CA ASN A 88 -7.35 22.31 8.04
C ASN A 88 -6.65 20.96 8.21
N ARG A 89 -6.20 20.64 9.43
CA ARG A 89 -5.56 19.34 9.73
C ARG A 89 -6.51 18.18 9.53
N PHE A 90 -7.78 18.33 9.91
CA PHE A 90 -8.81 17.32 9.69
C PHE A 90 -9.11 17.09 8.20
N ALA A 91 -9.10 18.14 7.37
CA ALA A 91 -9.31 18.02 5.94
C ALA A 91 -8.17 17.25 5.25
N GLY A 92 -6.90 17.60 5.51
CA GLY A 92 -5.75 16.88 4.96
C GLY A 92 -5.71 15.40 5.38
N PHE A 93 -5.97 15.14 6.66
CA PHE A 93 -6.06 13.79 7.20
C PHE A 93 -7.20 12.97 6.54
N GLY A 94 -8.39 13.55 6.41
CA GLY A 94 -9.54 12.89 5.81
C GLY A 94 -9.35 12.58 4.31
N ILE A 95 -8.71 13.48 3.56
CA ILE A 95 -8.34 13.23 2.16
C ILE A 95 -7.33 12.08 2.05
N GLY A 96 -6.30 12.06 2.92
CA GLY A 96 -5.31 10.98 2.97
C GLY A 96 -5.95 9.62 3.28
N LEU A 97 -6.85 9.57 4.28
CA LEU A 97 -7.61 8.36 4.62
C LEU A 97 -8.52 7.90 3.49
N ALA A 98 -9.24 8.83 2.84
CA ALA A 98 -10.12 8.49 1.71
C ALA A 98 -9.30 7.90 0.55
N SER A 99 -8.12 8.46 0.27
CA SER A 99 -7.20 7.92 -0.73
C SER A 99 -6.76 6.50 -0.39
N LEU A 100 -6.30 6.27 0.83
CA LEU A 100 -5.81 4.96 1.28
C LEU A 100 -6.91 3.90 1.30
N PHE A 101 -8.12 4.28 1.74
CA PHE A 101 -9.28 3.40 1.71
C PHE A 101 -9.70 3.06 0.27
N THR A 102 -9.67 4.04 -0.62
CA THR A 102 -10.01 3.81 -2.03
C THR A 102 -9.05 2.84 -2.69
N GLU A 103 -7.75 3.03 -2.45
CA GLU A 103 -6.70 2.21 -3.06
C GLU A 103 -6.68 0.77 -2.57
N ASN A 104 -6.84 0.58 -1.26
CA ASN A 104 -6.62 -0.74 -0.67
C ASN A 104 -7.91 -1.51 -0.39
N VAL A 105 -9.06 -0.83 -0.26
CA VAL A 105 -10.34 -1.47 0.05
C VAL A 105 -11.30 -1.39 -1.13
N LEU A 106 -11.62 -0.19 -1.61
CA LEU A 106 -12.63 -0.03 -2.68
C LEU A 106 -12.14 -0.58 -4.03
N ALA A 107 -10.87 -0.40 -4.36
CA ALA A 107 -10.28 -0.89 -5.60
C ALA A 107 -9.86 -2.36 -5.56
N HIS A 108 -9.89 -3.01 -4.40
CA HIS A 108 -9.42 -4.39 -4.24
C HIS A 108 -10.11 -5.41 -5.18
N PRO A 109 -11.43 -5.32 -5.45
CA PRO A 109 -12.08 -6.17 -6.46
C PRO A 109 -11.45 -6.07 -7.86
N CYS A 110 -10.97 -4.88 -8.24
CA CYS A 110 -10.28 -4.67 -9.51
C CYS A 110 -8.90 -5.33 -9.48
N ILE A 111 -8.18 -5.27 -8.36
CA ILE A 111 -6.88 -5.93 -8.18
C ILE A 111 -7.03 -7.45 -8.29
N VAL A 112 -8.03 -8.02 -7.61
CA VAL A 112 -8.34 -9.46 -7.65
C VAL A 112 -8.63 -9.90 -9.08
N LEU A 113 -9.55 -9.22 -9.78
CA LEU A 113 -9.89 -9.62 -11.15
C LEU A 113 -8.79 -9.40 -12.17
N ARG A 114 -8.01 -8.32 -12.04
CA ARG A 114 -6.81 -8.09 -12.83
C ARG A 114 -5.87 -9.29 -12.72
N ARG A 115 -5.53 -9.68 -11.49
CA ARG A 115 -4.64 -10.83 -11.22
C ARG A 115 -5.21 -12.13 -11.77
N GLN A 116 -6.50 -12.38 -11.59
CA GLN A 116 -7.20 -13.55 -12.14
C GLN A 116 -7.08 -13.63 -13.66
N CYS A 117 -7.39 -12.54 -14.36
CA CYS A 117 -7.31 -12.49 -15.81
C CYS A 117 -5.86 -12.71 -16.29
N GLN A 118 -4.89 -12.09 -15.63
CA GLN A 118 -3.47 -12.20 -15.99
C GLN A 118 -2.96 -13.63 -15.89
N VAL A 119 -3.38 -14.40 -14.87
CA VAL A 119 -2.96 -15.80 -14.68
C VAL A 119 -3.81 -16.81 -15.45
N ASN A 120 -4.98 -16.42 -15.96
CA ASN A 120 -5.85 -17.30 -16.74
C ASN A 120 -5.31 -17.53 -18.16
N TYR A 121 -4.48 -18.56 -18.29
CA TYR A 121 -3.93 -19.00 -19.58
C TYR A 121 -5.03 -19.40 -20.57
N HIS A 122 -6.08 -20.10 -20.12
CA HIS A 122 -7.16 -20.62 -20.96
C HIS A 122 -8.21 -19.58 -21.38
N ALA A 123 -8.10 -18.32 -20.92
CA ALA A 123 -9.06 -17.27 -21.22
C ALA A 123 -9.21 -17.04 -22.73
N ARG A 124 -10.46 -17.10 -23.22
CA ARG A 124 -10.83 -16.67 -24.58
C ARG A 124 -11.14 -15.18 -24.62
N ASN A 125 -11.70 -14.63 -23.55
CA ASN A 125 -11.97 -13.21 -23.39
C ASN A 125 -10.86 -12.57 -22.56
N TYR A 126 -10.18 -11.58 -23.13
CA TYR A 126 -9.07 -10.91 -22.43
C TYR A 126 -9.52 -9.77 -21.52
N HIS A 127 -10.81 -9.43 -21.52
CA HIS A 127 -11.42 -8.39 -20.70
C HIS A 127 -10.66 -7.04 -20.73
N LEU A 128 -10.35 -6.57 -21.95
CA LEU A 128 -9.60 -5.34 -22.18
C LEU A 128 -10.41 -4.07 -21.90
N THR A 129 -11.75 -4.17 -21.87
CA THR A 129 -12.65 -3.03 -21.65
C THR A 129 -13.27 -3.07 -20.26
N PRO A 130 -13.55 -1.91 -19.64
CA PRO A 130 -14.12 -1.84 -18.29
C PRO A 130 -15.48 -2.56 -18.20
N PHE A 131 -16.31 -2.49 -19.24
CA PHE A 131 -17.64 -3.12 -19.25
C PHE A 131 -17.58 -4.63 -19.13
N THR A 132 -16.62 -5.27 -19.83
CA THR A 132 -16.45 -6.73 -19.75
C THR A 132 -16.02 -7.17 -18.35
N ILE A 133 -15.19 -6.38 -17.66
CA ILE A 133 -14.78 -6.66 -16.28
C ILE A 133 -15.94 -6.49 -15.32
N VAL A 134 -16.71 -5.41 -15.43
CA VAL A 134 -17.88 -5.18 -14.57
C VAL A 134 -18.91 -6.30 -14.72
N ASN A 135 -19.12 -6.81 -15.94
CA ASN A 135 -20.01 -7.95 -16.17
C ASN A 135 -19.52 -9.21 -15.45
N ILE A 136 -18.21 -9.48 -15.47
CA ILE A 136 -17.62 -10.61 -14.75
C ILE A 136 -17.63 -10.42 -13.23
N MET A 137 -17.38 -9.19 -12.73
CA MET A 137 -17.56 -8.85 -11.32
C MET A 137 -18.97 -9.19 -10.85
N TYR A 138 -19.97 -8.80 -11.65
CA TYR A 138 -21.36 -9.10 -11.36
C TYR A 138 -21.65 -10.60 -11.38
N SER A 139 -21.13 -11.34 -12.36
CA SER A 139 -21.29 -12.80 -12.46
C SER A 139 -20.72 -13.51 -11.23
N ILE A 140 -19.46 -13.21 -10.86
CA ILE A 140 -18.79 -13.80 -9.69
C ILE A 140 -19.49 -13.42 -8.38
N ASN A 141 -19.90 -12.15 -8.24
CA ASN A 141 -20.65 -11.71 -7.07
C ASN A 141 -21.99 -12.44 -6.93
N LYS A 142 -22.67 -12.73 -8.05
CA LYS A 142 -23.93 -13.47 -8.05
C LYS A 142 -23.75 -14.95 -7.69
N THR A 143 -22.63 -15.56 -8.08
CA THR A 143 -22.40 -17.00 -7.93
C THR A 143 -21.71 -17.36 -6.61
N GLN A 144 -20.75 -16.54 -6.16
CA GLN A 144 -19.91 -16.79 -4.98
C GLN A 144 -20.15 -15.78 -3.85
N GLY A 145 -20.94 -14.74 -4.08
CA GLY A 145 -21.17 -13.66 -3.14
C GLY A 145 -20.07 -12.58 -3.16
N PRO A 146 -20.28 -11.48 -2.44
CA PRO A 146 -19.38 -10.32 -2.48
C PRO A 146 -18.00 -10.61 -1.89
N ARG A 147 -17.91 -11.53 -0.92
CA ARG A 147 -16.63 -11.91 -0.29
C ARG A 147 -15.61 -12.43 -1.31
N ALA A 148 -16.06 -13.06 -2.40
CA ALA A 148 -15.18 -13.57 -3.45
C ALA A 148 -14.40 -12.47 -4.18
N LEU A 149 -14.92 -11.25 -4.23
CA LEU A 149 -14.23 -10.08 -4.80
C LEU A 149 -13.17 -9.50 -3.85
N TRP A 150 -13.25 -9.82 -2.55
CA TRP A 150 -12.33 -9.33 -1.51
C TRP A 150 -11.40 -10.39 -0.95
N LYS A 151 -11.24 -11.50 -1.67
CA LYS A 151 -10.29 -12.55 -1.29
C LYS A 151 -8.86 -12.02 -1.23
N GLY A 152 -8.12 -12.52 -0.25
CA GLY A 152 -6.72 -12.16 -0.03
C GLY A 152 -6.47 -10.69 0.40
N MET A 153 -7.50 -9.92 0.75
CA MET A 153 -7.32 -8.54 1.24
C MET A 153 -6.41 -8.48 2.49
N GLY A 154 -6.60 -9.41 3.43
CA GLY A 154 -5.75 -9.48 4.63
C GLY A 154 -4.29 -9.73 4.29
N SER A 155 -4.01 -10.65 3.36
CA SER A 155 -2.64 -10.96 2.94
C SER A 155 -1.99 -9.83 2.15
N THR A 156 -2.75 -9.07 1.34
CA THR A 156 -2.20 -7.88 0.69
C THR A 156 -1.77 -6.81 1.68
N PHE A 157 -2.54 -6.57 2.75
CA PHE A 157 -2.14 -5.66 3.83
C PHE A 157 -0.92 -6.15 4.59
N ILE A 158 -0.81 -7.46 4.84
CA ILE A 158 0.37 -8.05 5.47
C ILE A 158 1.61 -7.83 4.60
N VAL A 159 1.52 -8.08 3.30
CA VAL A 159 2.65 -7.87 2.37
C VAL A 159 3.06 -6.40 2.33
N GLN A 160 2.09 -5.48 2.32
CA GLN A 160 2.37 -4.05 2.45
C GLN A 160 3.09 -3.75 3.75
N GLY A 161 2.57 -4.20 4.90
CA GLY A 161 3.21 -4.02 6.21
C GLY A 161 4.64 -4.57 6.25
N ILE A 162 4.87 -5.76 5.70
CA ILE A 162 6.21 -6.36 5.59
C ILE A 162 7.12 -5.51 4.71
N THR A 163 6.63 -5.02 3.58
CA THR A 163 7.41 -4.16 2.67
C THR A 163 7.81 -2.86 3.36
N LEU A 164 6.86 -2.21 4.05
CA LEU A 164 7.09 -0.96 4.78
C LEU A 164 8.09 -1.17 5.94
N GLY A 165 7.88 -2.22 6.74
CA GLY A 165 8.75 -2.59 7.87
C GLY A 165 10.15 -2.97 7.42
N THR A 166 10.26 -3.75 6.34
CA THR A 166 11.55 -4.15 5.77
C THR A 166 12.35 -2.96 5.29
N GLU A 167 11.73 -2.03 4.56
CA GLU A 167 12.44 -0.84 4.09
C GLU A 167 12.92 0.02 5.28
N GLY A 168 12.10 0.16 6.32
CA GLY A 168 12.49 0.84 7.56
C GLY A 168 13.71 0.19 8.21
N ILE A 169 13.63 -1.12 8.45
CA ILE A 169 14.72 -1.91 9.07
C ILE A 169 15.99 -1.81 8.23
N ILE A 170 15.93 -2.05 6.92
CA ILE A 170 17.13 -1.99 6.07
C ILE A 170 17.72 -0.57 6.08
N SER A 171 16.89 0.48 6.05
CA SER A 171 17.37 1.86 6.10
C SER A 171 18.02 2.25 7.43
N GLU A 172 17.71 1.55 8.52
CA GLU A 172 18.33 1.76 9.83
C GLU A 172 19.67 1.02 9.95
N PHE A 173 19.74 -0.21 9.43
CA PHE A 173 20.95 -1.04 9.47
C PHE A 173 21.95 -0.76 8.35
N THR A 174 21.55 -0.04 7.30
CA THR A 174 22.42 0.27 6.16
C THR A 174 22.51 1.79 5.96
N PRO A 175 23.66 2.33 5.52
CA PRO A 175 23.81 3.75 5.22
C PRO A 175 23.10 4.14 3.90
N LEU A 176 22.10 3.38 3.46
CA LEU A 176 21.40 3.61 2.20
C LEU A 176 20.36 4.73 2.39
N PRO A 177 20.32 5.73 1.49
CA PRO A 177 19.42 6.86 1.64
C PRO A 177 17.98 6.44 1.42
N ARG A 178 17.13 6.72 2.41
CA ARG A 178 15.67 6.50 2.33
C ARG A 178 14.95 7.53 1.48
N GLU A 179 15.47 8.75 1.41
CA GLU A 179 14.91 9.84 0.62
C GLU A 179 15.96 10.42 -0.32
N LEU A 180 15.54 10.78 -1.53
CA LEU A 180 16.39 11.45 -2.50
C LEU A 180 16.38 12.96 -2.23
N SER A 181 17.54 13.51 -1.85
CA SER A 181 17.74 14.96 -1.78
C SER A 181 17.56 15.60 -3.18
N HIS A 182 17.13 16.87 -3.22
CA HIS A 182 16.97 17.63 -4.46
C HIS A 182 18.30 17.78 -5.25
N LYS A 183 19.46 17.59 -4.58
CA LYS A 183 20.76 17.55 -5.24
C LYS A 183 21.04 16.14 -5.75
N TRP A 184 21.13 15.99 -7.06
CA TRP A 184 21.33 14.70 -7.73
C TRP A 184 22.75 14.18 -7.47
N ASN A 185 22.86 13.15 -6.62
CA ASN A 185 24.09 12.39 -6.43
C ASN A 185 23.86 10.96 -6.91
N LEU A 186 24.53 10.55 -7.98
CA LEU A 186 24.42 9.21 -8.58
C LEU A 186 24.65 8.08 -7.56
N LYS A 187 25.56 8.29 -6.60
CA LYS A 187 25.81 7.31 -5.54
C LYS A 187 24.62 7.18 -4.58
N GLN A 188 23.93 8.28 -4.28
CA GLN A 188 22.73 8.28 -3.45
C GLN A 188 21.54 7.66 -4.19
N ILE A 189 21.39 7.94 -5.48
CA ILE A 189 20.35 7.32 -6.33
C ILE A 189 20.57 5.81 -6.39
N GLY A 190 21.80 5.37 -6.67
CA GLY A 190 22.15 3.95 -6.68
C GLY A 190 21.88 3.27 -5.32
N GLY A 191 22.24 3.93 -4.22
CA GLY A 191 21.94 3.43 -2.88
C GLY A 191 20.44 3.31 -2.58
N HIS A 192 19.65 4.29 -3.00
CA HIS A 192 18.20 4.26 -2.84
C HIS A 192 17.54 3.14 -3.68
N LEU A 193 17.96 2.98 -4.93
CA LEU A 193 17.46 1.89 -5.78
C LEU A 193 17.86 0.51 -5.25
N LEU A 194 19.05 0.39 -4.66
CA LEU A 194 19.50 -0.82 -3.99
C LEU A 194 18.61 -1.13 -2.77
N LEU A 195 18.31 -0.13 -1.94
CA LEU A 195 17.39 -0.27 -0.80
C LEU A 195 16.03 -0.80 -1.28
N LYS A 196 15.43 -0.17 -2.30
CA LYS A 196 14.16 -0.63 -2.90
C LYS A 196 14.25 -2.05 -3.43
N GLY A 197 15.35 -2.40 -4.11
CA GLY A 197 15.60 -3.74 -4.60
C GLY A 197 15.62 -4.78 -3.47
N LEU A 198 16.41 -4.54 -2.42
CA LEU A 198 16.53 -5.43 -1.26
C LEU A 198 15.18 -5.61 -0.53
N THR A 199 14.40 -4.54 -0.40
CA THR A 199 13.04 -4.62 0.16
C THR A 199 12.18 -5.61 -0.62
N HIS A 200 12.21 -5.55 -1.96
CA HIS A 200 11.44 -6.47 -2.80
C HIS A 200 11.94 -7.92 -2.69
N VAL A 201 13.24 -8.16 -2.51
CA VAL A 201 13.79 -9.51 -2.28
C VAL A 201 13.19 -10.13 -1.02
N VAL A 202 13.14 -9.37 0.08
CA VAL A 202 12.62 -9.86 1.37
C VAL A 202 11.09 -10.02 1.34
N ALA A 203 10.37 -9.13 0.66
CA ALA A 203 8.91 -9.19 0.55
C ALA A 203 8.40 -10.27 -0.44
N MET A 204 9.22 -10.65 -1.43
CA MET A 204 8.86 -11.59 -2.51
C MET A 204 8.18 -12.91 -2.06
N PRO A 205 8.67 -13.67 -1.05
CA PRO A 205 8.01 -14.92 -0.64
C PRO A 205 6.59 -14.70 -0.11
N PHE A 206 6.35 -13.59 0.58
CA PHE A 206 5.02 -13.21 1.08
C PHE A 206 4.13 -12.68 -0.04
N TYR A 207 4.69 -11.89 -0.96
CA TYR A 207 3.99 -11.48 -2.17
C TYR A 207 3.50 -12.69 -2.99
N SER A 208 4.32 -13.73 -3.11
CA SER A 208 3.93 -14.98 -3.78
C SER A 208 2.73 -15.66 -3.09
N ALA A 209 2.74 -15.71 -1.75
CA ALA A 209 1.65 -16.26 -0.96
C ALA A 209 0.35 -15.45 -1.13
N SER A 210 0.45 -14.13 -0.97
CA SER A 210 -0.69 -13.22 -1.15
C SER A 210 -1.25 -13.29 -2.57
N LEU A 211 -0.40 -13.38 -3.59
CA LEU A 211 -0.84 -13.54 -4.98
C LEU A 211 -1.74 -14.76 -5.13
N ILE A 212 -1.32 -15.92 -4.62
CA ILE A 212 -2.10 -17.16 -4.65
C ILE A 212 -3.44 -16.98 -3.95
N GLU A 213 -3.45 -16.41 -2.74
CA GLU A 213 -4.69 -16.16 -2.01
C GLU A 213 -5.64 -15.22 -2.75
N THR A 214 -5.11 -14.27 -3.53
CA THR A 214 -5.93 -13.30 -4.27
C THR A 214 -6.52 -13.87 -5.56
N VAL A 215 -6.00 -14.98 -6.08
CA VAL A 215 -6.53 -15.62 -7.30
C VAL A 215 -7.18 -16.98 -7.05
N GLN A 216 -6.89 -17.64 -5.94
CA GLN A 216 -7.49 -18.93 -5.63
C GLN A 216 -9.02 -18.78 -5.48
N SER A 217 -9.78 -19.69 -6.09
CA SER A 217 -11.26 -19.68 -5.99
C SER A 217 -11.71 -19.95 -4.56
N GLU A 218 -12.68 -19.16 -4.06
CA GLU A 218 -13.24 -19.35 -2.71
C GLU A 218 -14.07 -20.64 -2.62
N ILE A 219 -14.57 -21.16 -3.75
CA ILE A 219 -15.33 -22.42 -3.81
C ILE A 219 -14.51 -23.61 -3.27
N ILE A 220 -13.18 -23.52 -3.37
CA ILE A 220 -12.24 -24.60 -3.02
C ILE A 220 -11.49 -24.28 -1.72
N ARG A 221 -11.54 -23.02 -1.26
CA ARG A 221 -10.73 -22.57 -0.14
C ARG A 221 -11.44 -22.83 1.18
N ASP A 222 -11.04 -23.88 1.87
CA ASP A 222 -11.52 -24.18 3.21
C ASP A 222 -10.80 -23.32 4.27
N ASN A 223 -11.58 -22.52 5.01
CA ASN A 223 -11.17 -21.76 6.22
C ASN A 223 -9.85 -20.97 6.11
N PRO A 224 -9.86 -19.80 5.44
CA PRO A 224 -8.67 -18.95 5.36
C PRO A 224 -8.27 -18.37 6.73
N GLY A 225 -7.06 -18.66 7.18
CA GLY A 225 -6.40 -17.99 8.30
C GLY A 225 -5.80 -16.66 7.87
N ILE A 226 -5.85 -15.65 8.74
CA ILE A 226 -5.31 -14.31 8.45
C ILE A 226 -3.77 -14.34 8.29
N LEU A 227 -3.10 -15.26 8.99
CA LEU A 227 -1.63 -15.39 8.99
C LEU A 227 -1.11 -16.49 8.05
N ASP A 228 -1.98 -17.11 7.25
CA ASP A 228 -1.58 -18.19 6.35
C ASP A 228 -0.56 -17.70 5.32
N CYS A 229 -0.75 -16.50 4.77
CA CYS A 229 0.22 -15.81 3.93
C CYS A 229 1.63 -15.72 4.56
N VAL A 230 1.70 -15.41 5.87
CA VAL A 230 2.99 -15.32 6.58
C VAL A 230 3.62 -16.70 6.71
N LYS A 231 2.82 -17.68 7.14
CA LYS A 231 3.25 -19.07 7.32
C LYS A 231 3.75 -19.65 6.00
N GLU A 232 3.01 -19.48 4.91
CA GLU A 232 3.43 -19.94 3.58
C GLU A 232 4.66 -19.17 3.07
N GLY A 233 4.72 -17.85 3.29
CA GLY A 233 5.88 -17.04 2.93
C GLY A 233 7.16 -17.56 3.60
N ILE A 234 7.13 -17.78 4.92
CA ILE A 234 8.24 -18.38 5.67
C ILE A 234 8.53 -19.81 5.19
N GLY A 235 7.50 -20.61 4.94
CA GLY A 235 7.63 -21.96 4.40
C GLY A 235 8.39 -22.00 3.06
N ARG A 236 8.11 -21.05 2.16
CA ARG A 236 8.84 -20.90 0.88
C ARG A 236 10.31 -20.54 1.08
N VAL A 237 10.64 -19.72 2.09
CA VAL A 237 12.02 -19.34 2.41
C VAL A 237 12.80 -20.51 3.01
N VAL A 238 12.19 -21.23 3.95
CA VAL A 238 12.84 -22.35 4.68
C VAL A 238 12.83 -23.65 3.85
N GLY A 239 12.08 -23.69 2.74
CA GLY A 239 11.88 -24.91 1.94
C GLY A 239 10.94 -25.93 2.60
N MET A 240 10.19 -25.52 3.62
CA MET A 240 9.28 -26.38 4.37
C MET A 240 7.84 -26.17 3.91
N GLY A 241 7.12 -27.26 3.60
CA GLY A 241 5.69 -27.21 3.27
C GLY A 241 5.34 -26.81 1.83
N VAL A 242 6.34 -26.58 0.97
CA VAL A 242 6.12 -26.41 -0.46
C VAL A 242 5.99 -27.81 -1.10
N PRO A 243 4.92 -28.11 -1.86
CA PRO A 243 4.87 -29.34 -2.63
C PRO A 243 6.13 -29.39 -3.49
N HIS A 244 6.93 -30.46 -3.38
CA HIS A 244 8.14 -30.68 -4.19
C HIS A 244 7.75 -30.97 -5.66
N SER A 245 7.03 -30.04 -6.26
CA SER A 245 6.64 -30.07 -7.66
C SER A 245 7.83 -29.56 -8.45
N LYS A 246 8.33 -30.38 -9.38
CA LYS A 246 9.36 -29.98 -10.35
C LYS A 246 8.95 -28.75 -11.20
N ARG A 247 7.68 -28.34 -11.13
CA ARG A 247 7.09 -27.21 -11.85
C ARG A 247 7.15 -25.88 -11.09
N LEU A 248 7.43 -25.88 -9.79
CA LEU A 248 7.56 -24.63 -9.04
C LEU A 248 8.97 -24.07 -9.23
N LEU A 249 9.07 -22.80 -9.62
CA LEU A 249 10.37 -22.15 -9.76
C LEU A 249 11.00 -21.85 -8.39
N PRO A 250 12.32 -22.06 -8.23
CA PRO A 250 13.06 -21.58 -7.09
C PRO A 250 12.88 -20.06 -6.91
N LEU A 251 12.76 -19.63 -5.65
CA LEU A 251 12.68 -18.22 -5.26
C LEU A 251 13.82 -17.36 -5.86
N MET A 252 15.01 -17.94 -6.03
CA MET A 252 16.16 -17.25 -6.64
C MET A 252 15.91 -16.84 -8.10
N ILE A 253 15.20 -17.67 -8.87
CA ILE A 253 14.85 -17.36 -10.27
C ILE A 253 13.77 -16.27 -10.31
N LEU A 254 12.87 -16.25 -9.33
CA LEU A 254 11.81 -15.24 -9.20
C LEU A 254 12.33 -13.88 -8.72
N THR A 255 13.48 -13.86 -8.04
CA THR A 255 14.05 -12.62 -7.48
C THR A 255 14.29 -11.56 -8.55
N PHE A 256 14.88 -11.93 -9.69
CA PHE A 256 15.13 -11.00 -10.79
C PHE A 256 13.84 -10.35 -11.34
N PRO A 257 12.80 -11.10 -11.80
CA PRO A 257 11.55 -10.51 -12.25
C PRO A 257 10.88 -9.61 -11.21
N THR A 258 10.85 -10.02 -9.93
CA THR A 258 10.21 -9.24 -8.87
C THR A 258 10.92 -7.91 -8.63
N VAL A 259 12.25 -7.94 -8.48
CA VAL A 259 13.05 -6.73 -8.26
C VAL A 259 13.00 -5.82 -9.48
N LEU A 260 13.10 -6.39 -10.69
CA LEU A 260 13.02 -5.62 -11.93
C LEU A 260 11.69 -4.86 -12.01
N HIS A 261 10.57 -5.54 -11.78
CA HIS A 261 9.25 -4.91 -11.79
C HIS A 261 9.14 -3.82 -10.71
N GLY A 262 9.48 -4.13 -9.45
CA GLY A 262 9.36 -3.18 -8.34
C GLY A 262 10.21 -1.92 -8.50
N VAL A 263 11.47 -2.09 -8.92
CA VAL A 263 12.39 -0.96 -9.15
C VAL A 263 11.96 -0.14 -10.36
N LEU A 264 11.57 -0.77 -11.48
CA LEU A 264 11.06 -0.03 -12.64
C LEU A 264 9.80 0.76 -12.31
N HIS A 265 8.88 0.17 -11.54
CA HIS A 265 7.63 0.83 -11.16
C HIS A 265 7.92 2.08 -10.34
N TYR A 266 8.79 1.98 -9.33
CA TYR A 266 9.25 3.13 -8.55
C TYR A 266 9.91 4.21 -9.41
N VAL A 267 10.83 3.83 -10.30
CA VAL A 267 11.55 4.79 -11.15
C VAL A 267 10.60 5.52 -12.09
N ILE A 268 9.72 4.79 -12.78
CA ILE A 268 8.74 5.36 -13.72
C ILE A 268 7.78 6.28 -12.97
N SER A 269 7.21 5.82 -11.86
CA SER A 269 6.29 6.61 -11.03
C SER A 269 6.98 7.90 -10.54
N SER A 270 8.21 7.81 -10.02
CA SER A 270 8.95 8.98 -9.53
C SER A 270 9.23 10.01 -10.62
N ILE A 271 9.58 9.58 -11.83
CA ILE A 271 9.84 10.47 -12.97
C ILE A 271 8.54 11.15 -13.40
N ILE A 272 7.47 10.39 -13.57
CA ILE A 272 6.19 10.90 -14.04
C ILE A 272 5.55 11.82 -13.00
N GLN A 273 5.64 11.49 -11.70
CA GLN A 273 5.12 12.34 -10.64
C GLN A 273 5.82 13.71 -10.65
N LYS A 274 7.15 13.73 -10.78
CA LYS A 274 7.91 14.99 -10.89
C LYS A 274 7.53 15.77 -12.15
N LEU A 275 7.37 15.10 -13.29
CA LEU A 275 6.93 15.71 -14.55
C LEU A 275 5.53 16.35 -14.40
N VAL A 276 4.57 15.60 -13.88
CA VAL A 276 3.19 16.07 -13.70
C VAL A 276 3.13 17.22 -12.70
N LEU A 277 3.82 17.11 -11.57
CA LEU A 277 3.94 18.21 -10.61
C LEU A 277 4.55 19.47 -11.23
N TYR A 278 5.59 19.31 -12.06
CA TYR A 278 6.20 20.44 -12.77
C TYR A 278 5.20 21.10 -13.73
N VAL A 279 4.45 20.32 -14.50
CA VAL A 279 3.42 20.82 -15.43
C VAL A 279 2.29 21.53 -14.67
N LEU A 280 1.77 20.93 -13.59
CA LEU A 280 0.70 21.51 -12.78
C LEU A 280 1.13 22.82 -12.11
N LYS A 281 2.34 22.87 -11.54
CA LYS A 281 2.88 24.10 -10.92
C LYS A 281 3.10 25.21 -11.95
N ARG A 282 3.62 24.87 -13.13
CA ARG A 282 3.80 25.83 -14.23
C ARG A 282 2.47 26.41 -14.72
N GLY A 283 1.43 25.58 -14.79
CA GLY A 283 0.07 26.02 -15.13
C GLY A 283 -0.55 26.94 -14.07
N ASN A 284 -0.31 26.66 -12.78
CA ASN A 284 -0.87 27.45 -11.69
C ASN A 284 -0.17 28.81 -11.51
N SER A 285 1.14 28.92 -11.78
CA SER A 285 1.87 30.20 -11.74
C SER A 285 1.36 31.23 -12.76
N HIS A 286 0.64 30.81 -13.80
CA HIS A 286 0.07 31.70 -14.80
C HIS A 286 -1.32 32.25 -14.41
N ASN A 287 -1.95 31.67 -13.37
CA ASN A 287 -3.22 32.10 -12.80
C ASN A 287 -2.94 32.63 -11.38
N LEU A 288 -2.64 33.93 -11.23
CA LEU A 288 -2.50 34.54 -9.90
C LEU A 288 -3.79 34.29 -9.08
N PRO A 289 -3.70 33.86 -7.81
CA PRO A 289 -4.88 33.76 -6.97
C PRO A 289 -5.40 35.18 -6.67
N PRO A 290 -6.72 35.44 -6.77
CA PRO A 290 -7.30 36.65 -6.23
C PRO A 290 -7.07 36.70 -4.71
N GLU A 291 -6.59 37.85 -4.21
CA GLU A 291 -6.41 38.14 -2.79
C GLU A 291 -7.73 37.88 -2.03
N GLY A 292 -7.85 36.71 -1.38
CA GLY A 292 -9.07 36.33 -0.67
C GLY A 292 -9.28 34.83 -0.43
N SER A 293 -8.39 33.93 -0.85
CA SER A 293 -8.54 32.50 -0.56
C SER A 293 -8.45 32.23 0.94
N THR A 294 -9.51 31.66 1.51
CA THR A 294 -9.51 31.11 2.88
C THR A 294 -8.36 30.11 3.06
N SER A 295 -7.78 30.01 4.26
CA SER A 295 -6.60 29.17 4.54
C SER A 295 -6.79 27.69 4.12
N ILE A 296 -8.04 27.22 4.11
CA ILE A 296 -8.44 25.86 3.73
C ILE A 296 -8.44 25.67 2.21
N GLN A 297 -8.87 26.68 1.45
CA GLN A 297 -8.87 26.64 -0.01
C GLN A 297 -7.42 26.54 -0.54
N GLY A 298 -6.50 27.32 0.02
CA GLY A 298 -5.08 27.25 -0.32
C GLY A 298 -4.43 25.90 0.04
N MET A 299 -4.92 25.23 1.09
CA MET A 299 -4.49 23.88 1.46
C MET A 299 -4.98 22.83 0.45
N LEU A 300 -6.27 22.87 0.08
CA LEU A 300 -6.83 22.01 -0.94
C LEU A 300 -6.05 22.14 -2.26
N ASP A 301 -5.74 23.37 -2.65
CA ASP A 301 -4.99 23.68 -3.87
C ASP A 301 -3.51 23.23 -3.81
N ALA A 302 -2.97 22.93 -2.61
CA ALA A 302 -1.65 22.33 -2.44
C ALA A 302 -1.68 20.78 -2.50
N TYR A 303 -2.67 20.15 -1.86
CA TYR A 303 -2.78 18.68 -1.77
C TYR A 303 -3.28 18.02 -3.06
N PHE A 304 -4.30 18.61 -3.70
CA PHE A 304 -4.91 18.02 -4.89
C PHE A 304 -3.92 17.82 -6.06
N PRO A 305 -3.03 18.78 -6.38
CA PRO A 305 -2.02 18.58 -7.41
C PRO A 305 -1.03 17.44 -7.10
N GLU A 306 -0.65 17.26 -5.83
CA GLU A 306 0.25 16.15 -5.44
C GLU A 306 -0.44 14.80 -5.54
N LEU A 307 -1.71 14.72 -5.12
CA LEU A 307 -2.55 13.53 -5.32
C LEU A 307 -2.70 13.21 -6.81
N ILE A 308 -3.12 14.17 -7.64
CA ILE A 308 -3.28 13.98 -9.09
C ILE A 308 -1.97 13.52 -9.74
N ALA A 309 -0.85 14.13 -9.37
CA ALA A 309 0.46 13.72 -9.87
C ALA A 309 0.84 12.31 -9.44
N SER A 310 0.58 11.93 -8.19
CA SER A 310 0.80 10.58 -7.68
C SER A 310 -0.07 9.54 -8.40
N PHE A 311 -1.34 9.84 -8.64
CA PHE A 311 -2.25 8.95 -9.36
C PHE A 311 -1.86 8.79 -10.84
N ALA A 312 -1.57 9.90 -11.52
CA ALA A 312 -1.12 9.87 -12.92
C ALA A 312 0.19 9.09 -13.06
N ALA A 313 1.14 9.31 -12.15
CA ALA A 313 2.38 8.55 -12.09
C ALA A 313 2.16 7.05 -11.96
N SER A 314 1.31 6.67 -11.00
CA SER A 314 1.01 5.26 -10.74
C SER A 314 0.29 4.60 -11.91
N LEU A 315 -0.72 5.28 -12.49
CA LEU A 315 -1.42 4.81 -13.67
C LEU A 315 -0.46 4.58 -14.84
N CYS A 316 0.43 5.54 -15.12
CA CYS A 316 1.38 5.39 -16.21
C CYS A 316 2.37 4.25 -15.95
N ALA A 317 2.88 4.09 -14.72
CA ALA A 317 3.75 2.98 -14.36
C ALA A 317 3.04 1.63 -14.54
N ASP A 318 1.80 1.50 -14.06
CA ASP A 318 0.97 0.32 -14.23
C ASP A 318 0.73 -0.02 -15.71
N VAL A 319 0.43 0.98 -16.54
CA VAL A 319 0.20 0.77 -17.98
C VAL A 319 1.49 0.34 -18.69
N MET A 320 2.62 0.98 -18.38
CA MET A 320 3.91 0.68 -19.00
C MET A 320 4.45 -0.70 -18.59
N LEU A 321 4.25 -1.10 -17.33
CA LEU A 321 4.76 -2.34 -16.77
C LEU A 321 3.75 -3.49 -16.79
N TYR A 322 2.54 -3.26 -17.28
CA TYR A 322 1.49 -4.28 -17.35
C TYR A 322 1.97 -5.62 -17.97
N PRO A 323 2.72 -5.63 -19.10
CA PRO A 323 3.22 -6.88 -19.67
C PRO A 323 4.19 -7.62 -18.75
N LEU A 324 5.07 -6.87 -18.06
CA LEU A 324 6.04 -7.44 -17.12
C LEU A 324 5.33 -8.00 -15.89
N GLU A 325 4.30 -7.32 -15.40
CA GLU A 325 3.47 -7.80 -14.30
C GLU A 325 2.71 -9.09 -14.65
N THR A 326 2.13 -9.18 -15.84
CA THR A 326 1.47 -10.41 -16.31
C THR A 326 2.44 -11.60 -16.32
N VAL A 327 3.67 -11.39 -16.79
CA VAL A 327 4.72 -12.41 -16.75
C VAL A 327 5.09 -12.75 -15.31
N LEU A 328 5.28 -11.75 -14.45
CA LEU A 328 5.59 -11.92 -13.04
C LEU A 328 4.55 -12.79 -12.34
N HIS A 329 3.27 -12.44 -12.45
CA HIS A 329 2.19 -13.20 -11.80
C HIS A 329 2.16 -14.67 -12.22
N ARG A 330 2.35 -14.95 -13.51
CA ARG A 330 2.41 -16.30 -14.04
C ARG A 330 3.59 -17.12 -13.53
N LEU A 331 4.76 -16.48 -13.42
CA LEU A 331 5.95 -17.14 -12.87
C LEU A 331 5.81 -17.45 -11.37
N HIS A 332 5.18 -16.57 -10.60
CA HIS A 332 4.98 -16.77 -9.16
C HIS A 332 3.97 -17.87 -8.83
N ILE A 333 3.00 -18.09 -9.71
CA ILE A 333 1.88 -18.98 -9.42
C ILE A 333 1.98 -20.37 -10.06
N GLN A 334 2.82 -20.55 -11.08
CA GLN A 334 2.98 -21.88 -11.67
C GLN A 334 3.46 -22.91 -10.64
N GLY A 335 2.99 -24.16 -10.79
CA GLY A 335 3.41 -25.27 -9.93
C GLY A 335 2.78 -25.32 -8.53
N THR A 336 1.95 -24.34 -8.14
CA THR A 336 1.27 -24.28 -6.83
C THR A 336 0.00 -25.13 -6.73
N ARG A 337 -0.46 -25.73 -7.84
CA ARG A 337 -1.75 -26.44 -7.95
C ARG A 337 -2.98 -25.57 -7.62
N THR A 338 -2.84 -24.25 -7.76
CA THR A 338 -3.96 -23.31 -7.53
C THR A 338 -5.06 -23.51 -8.56
N ILE A 339 -6.30 -23.46 -8.09
CA ILE A 339 -7.50 -23.45 -8.92
C ILE A 339 -8.12 -22.06 -8.83
N ILE A 340 -8.30 -21.43 -9.99
CA ILE A 340 -8.78 -20.05 -10.15
C ILE A 340 -10.22 -20.02 -10.64
N ASP A 341 -10.86 -18.85 -10.55
CA ASP A 341 -12.18 -18.64 -11.15
C ASP A 341 -12.05 -18.48 -12.67
N ASN A 342 -12.98 -19.07 -13.42
CA ASN A 342 -13.07 -18.89 -14.85
C ASN A 342 -13.57 -17.48 -15.18
N THR A 343 -12.67 -16.61 -15.60
CA THR A 343 -13.01 -15.21 -15.93
C THR A 343 -13.87 -15.08 -17.19
N ASP A 344 -13.95 -16.09 -18.06
CA ASP A 344 -14.79 -16.00 -19.27
C ASP A 344 -16.29 -16.11 -18.94
N LEU A 345 -16.64 -16.96 -17.97
CA LEU A 345 -18.01 -17.31 -17.62
C LEU A 345 -18.44 -16.77 -16.25
N GLY A 346 -17.51 -16.73 -15.29
CA GLY A 346 -17.72 -16.22 -13.92
C GLY A 346 -18.34 -17.21 -12.92
N TYR A 347 -18.68 -18.44 -13.34
CA TYR A 347 -19.29 -19.46 -12.46
C TYR A 347 -18.55 -20.81 -12.43
N GLU A 348 -17.52 -20.99 -13.25
CA GLU A 348 -16.69 -22.20 -13.26
C GLU A 348 -15.31 -21.94 -12.63
N VAL A 349 -14.56 -23.02 -12.40
CA VAL A 349 -13.21 -22.97 -11.85
C VAL A 349 -12.23 -23.70 -12.76
N LEU A 350 -10.99 -23.24 -12.84
CA LEU A 350 -9.95 -23.76 -13.74
C LEU A 350 -8.64 -23.99 -12.99
N PRO A 351 -7.95 -25.13 -13.16
CA PRO A 351 -6.62 -25.33 -12.58
C PRO A 351 -5.56 -24.55 -13.37
N ILE A 352 -4.56 -24.02 -12.67
CA ILE A 352 -3.36 -23.46 -13.33
C ILE A 352 -2.44 -24.61 -13.75
N ASN A 353 -2.29 -24.80 -15.06
CA ASN A 353 -1.45 -25.85 -15.65
C ASN A 353 -0.31 -25.29 -16.53
N THR A 354 0.12 -24.06 -16.28
CA THR A 354 1.25 -23.45 -16.98
C THR A 354 2.58 -23.95 -16.41
N GLN A 355 3.59 -24.03 -17.27
CA GLN A 355 4.96 -24.36 -16.91
C GLN A 355 5.91 -23.56 -17.79
N TYR A 356 6.73 -22.73 -17.16
CA TYR A 356 7.70 -21.84 -17.79
C TYR A 356 9.08 -22.08 -17.18
N GLU A 357 10.11 -22.19 -18.02
CA GLU A 357 11.51 -22.33 -17.57
C GLU A 357 12.05 -21.04 -16.94
N GLY A 358 11.48 -19.90 -17.30
CA GLY A 358 11.83 -18.60 -16.75
C GLY A 358 11.09 -17.46 -17.45
N MET A 359 11.49 -16.22 -17.15
CA MET A 359 10.82 -15.02 -17.70
C MET A 359 10.81 -14.98 -19.22
N ARG A 360 11.95 -15.28 -19.88
CA ARG A 360 12.05 -15.23 -21.34
C ARG A 360 11.14 -16.28 -22.01
N ASP A 361 11.09 -17.47 -21.44
CA ASP A 361 10.23 -18.55 -21.91
C ASP A 361 8.75 -18.20 -21.73
N CYS A 362 8.38 -17.62 -20.58
CA CYS A 362 7.04 -17.10 -20.34
C CYS A 362 6.63 -16.03 -21.37
N ILE A 363 7.51 -15.04 -21.65
CA ILE A 363 7.28 -14.01 -22.66
C ILE A 363 7.06 -14.63 -24.04
N ASN A 364 7.93 -15.56 -24.46
CA ASN A 364 7.82 -16.21 -25.76
C ASN A 364 6.54 -17.04 -25.88
N THR A 365 6.16 -17.73 -24.80
CA THR A 365 4.95 -18.56 -24.75
C THR A 365 3.68 -17.70 -24.87
N ILE A 366 3.57 -16.61 -24.09
CA ILE A 366 2.44 -15.68 -24.20
C ILE A 366 2.35 -15.13 -25.62
N ARG A 367 3.48 -14.67 -26.19
CA ARG A 367 3.51 -14.11 -27.54
C ARG A 367 3.08 -15.13 -28.61
N ARG A 368 3.49 -16.40 -28.47
CA ARG A 368 3.22 -17.46 -29.45
C ARG A 368 1.80 -18.01 -29.34
N GLU A 369 1.30 -18.22 -28.13
CA GLU A 369 0.07 -18.97 -27.86
C GLU A 369 -1.14 -18.06 -27.63
N GLU A 370 -0.94 -16.87 -27.06
CA GLU A 370 -2.01 -15.92 -26.72
C GLU A 370 -1.96 -14.63 -27.56
N GLY A 371 -0.84 -14.39 -28.24
CA GLY A 371 -0.58 -13.16 -28.99
C GLY A 371 -0.25 -11.97 -28.10
N MET A 372 -0.01 -10.82 -28.72
CA MET A 372 0.43 -9.60 -28.02
C MET A 372 -0.59 -9.08 -27.00
N LEU A 373 -1.89 -9.31 -27.24
CA LEU A 373 -2.94 -8.92 -26.30
C LEU A 373 -3.01 -9.83 -25.07
N GLY A 374 -2.40 -11.01 -25.11
CA GLY A 374 -2.29 -11.91 -23.95
C GLY A 374 -1.56 -11.28 -22.77
N PHE A 375 -0.62 -10.36 -23.02
CA PHE A 375 0.05 -9.59 -21.99
C PHE A 375 -0.87 -8.62 -21.26
N TYR A 376 -1.98 -8.20 -21.87
CA TYR A 376 -2.90 -7.18 -21.37
C TYR A 376 -4.22 -7.77 -20.83
N LYS A 377 -4.27 -9.08 -20.57
CA LYS A 377 -5.44 -9.75 -19.99
C LYS A 377 -5.86 -9.10 -18.67
N GLY A 378 -7.08 -8.60 -18.61
CA GLY A 378 -7.63 -7.91 -17.44
C GLY A 378 -7.37 -6.40 -17.39
N PHE A 379 -6.85 -5.79 -18.47
CA PHE A 379 -6.54 -4.36 -18.49
C PHE A 379 -7.76 -3.48 -18.19
N GLY A 380 -8.98 -3.94 -18.53
CA GLY A 380 -10.21 -3.24 -18.18
C GLY A 380 -10.36 -2.99 -16.68
N ALA A 381 -9.78 -3.84 -15.82
CA ALA A 381 -9.84 -3.69 -14.37
C ALA A 381 -8.99 -2.50 -13.89
N VAL A 382 -7.88 -2.20 -14.59
CA VAL A 382 -7.08 -0.99 -14.34
C VAL A 382 -7.89 0.25 -14.64
N VAL A 383 -8.62 0.26 -15.77
CA VAL A 383 -9.48 1.39 -16.14
C VAL A 383 -10.55 1.62 -15.07
N VAL A 384 -11.24 0.56 -14.63
CA VAL A 384 -12.25 0.65 -13.56
C VAL A 384 -11.62 1.13 -12.24
N GLN A 385 -10.48 0.56 -11.84
CA GLN A 385 -9.74 0.93 -10.64
C GLN A 385 -9.43 2.42 -10.62
N TYR A 386 -8.76 2.95 -11.64
CA TYR A 386 -8.36 4.37 -11.65
C TYR A 386 -9.54 5.31 -11.86
N THR A 387 -10.60 4.88 -12.57
CA THR A 387 -11.85 5.65 -12.67
C THR A 387 -12.50 5.78 -11.30
N LEU A 388 -12.52 4.71 -10.50
CA LEU A 388 -13.03 4.73 -9.14
C LEU A 388 -12.22 5.67 -8.25
N HIS A 389 -10.89 5.66 -8.35
CA HIS A 389 -10.02 6.59 -7.64
C HIS A 389 -10.36 8.05 -7.97
N VAL A 390 -10.43 8.39 -9.26
CA VAL A 390 -10.77 9.75 -9.69
C VAL A 390 -12.17 10.14 -9.22
N ALA A 391 -13.16 9.25 -9.33
CA ALA A 391 -14.52 9.52 -8.88
C ALA A 391 -14.59 9.81 -7.38
N VAL A 392 -13.93 9.00 -6.54
CA VAL A 392 -13.89 9.23 -5.09
C VAL A 392 -13.19 10.54 -4.77
N LEU A 393 -12.05 10.84 -5.40
CA LEU A 393 -11.33 12.10 -5.17
C LEU A 393 -12.17 13.33 -5.55
N GLN A 394 -12.89 13.27 -6.67
CA GLN A 394 -13.78 14.36 -7.08
C GLN A 394 -14.95 14.51 -6.11
N LEU A 395 -15.53 13.41 -5.66
CA LEU A 395 -16.59 13.44 -4.65
C LEU A 395 -16.07 14.04 -3.33
N THR A 396 -14.89 13.60 -2.87
CA THR A 396 -14.22 14.15 -1.68
C THR A 396 -13.98 15.65 -1.85
N LYS A 397 -13.48 16.09 -3.01
CA LYS A 397 -13.29 17.52 -3.33
C LYS A 397 -14.59 18.30 -3.19
N ILE A 398 -15.66 17.82 -3.82
CA ILE A 398 -16.98 18.48 -3.80
C ILE A 398 -17.50 18.56 -2.37
N ILE A 399 -17.48 17.46 -1.62
CA ILE A 399 -17.95 17.43 -0.23
C ILE A 399 -17.20 18.45 0.63
N TYR A 400 -15.86 18.48 0.54
CA TYR A 400 -15.07 19.44 1.31
C TYR A 400 -15.36 20.88 0.87
N SER A 401 -15.40 21.17 -0.43
CA SER A 401 -15.72 22.52 -0.93
C SER A 401 -17.10 22.99 -0.48
N THR A 402 -18.12 22.12 -0.50
CA THR A 402 -19.47 22.46 -0.03
C THR A 402 -19.54 22.64 1.48
N LEU A 403 -18.88 21.79 2.27
CA LEU A 403 -18.80 21.97 3.72
C LEU A 403 -18.15 23.31 4.09
N LEU A 404 -17.15 23.75 3.34
CA LEU A 404 -16.48 25.02 3.57
C LEU A 404 -17.37 26.22 3.26
N GLN A 405 -18.15 26.16 2.17
CA GLN A 405 -19.11 27.21 1.81
C GLN A 405 -20.23 27.37 2.84
N ASN A 406 -20.58 26.30 3.57
CA ASN A 406 -21.64 26.34 4.58
C ASN A 406 -21.15 26.81 5.96
N VAL A 407 -19.84 26.88 6.18
CA VAL A 407 -19.22 27.30 7.46
C VAL A 407 -18.75 28.77 7.41
N SER A 408 -18.52 29.31 6.21
CA SER A 408 -18.34 30.76 5.96
C SER A 408 -19.68 31.47 5.88
#